data_AF-A0A2V8N8H3-F1
#
_entry.id   AF-A0A2V8N8H3-F1
#
_cell.length_a   1.000
_cell.length_b   1.000
_cell.length_c   1.000
_cell.angle_alpha   90.00
_cell.angle_beta   90.00
_cell.angle_gamma   90.00
#
_symmetry.space_group_name_H-M   'P 1'
#
loop_
_entity.id
_entity.type
_entity.pdbx_description
1 polymer ?
#
loop_
_entity_poly.entity_id
_entity_poly.type
_entity_poly.pdbx_seq_one_letter_code
_entity_poly.pdbx_strand_id
1 'polypeptide(L)'
;MAYPGVARIELPILQELTATGGVEDVRFLYNRLAGYFPQLDETEVRALENGHRAQWRHLVQRAGRELSCKKQIERRQGRWTITPNGRKRVSDEGQSFSLVDAHETSRTDELTHADIQQMLLDIARVLGYYGQSEFDYYDVVWRESESSPRLSHVFEVQHKGNIDAAMAKLKRAYEAQRSKPFLIVASERDTNRANRNMSQARTGAFHEIGRATTILSFEQLNRLHRALTSVEDILAVFFER
;
A
#
# COMPACT_ATOMS: atom_id res chain seq x y z
N MET A 1 -24.97 19.47 -0.70
CA MET A 1 -23.59 18.97 -0.87
C MET A 1 -23.44 18.40 -2.28
N ALA A 2 -22.22 18.37 -2.82
CA ALA A 2 -21.97 18.00 -4.21
C ALA A 2 -21.63 16.51 -4.34
N TYR A 3 -22.41 15.78 -5.14
CA TYR A 3 -22.04 14.43 -5.56
C TYR A 3 -20.67 14.43 -6.26
N PRO A 4 -19.90 13.33 -6.18
CA PRO A 4 -18.64 13.23 -6.90
C PRO A 4 -18.87 13.38 -8.41
N GLY A 5 -17.90 13.98 -9.09
CA GLY A 5 -17.90 14.06 -10.56
C GLY A 5 -17.86 12.66 -11.18
N VAL A 6 -18.46 12.51 -12.36
CA VAL A 6 -18.63 11.23 -13.07
C VAL A 6 -17.31 10.46 -13.23
N ALA A 7 -16.23 11.17 -13.57
CA ALA A 7 -14.90 10.57 -13.74
C ALA A 7 -14.38 9.87 -12.47
N ARG A 8 -14.73 10.37 -11.27
CA ARG A 8 -14.33 9.76 -9.99
C ARG A 8 -15.07 8.47 -9.68
N ILE A 9 -16.22 8.24 -10.32
CA ILE A 9 -17.05 7.03 -10.12
C ILE A 9 -16.60 5.89 -11.04
N GLU A 10 -15.94 6.20 -12.16
CA GLU A 10 -15.49 5.22 -13.14
C GLU A 10 -14.57 4.14 -12.56
N LEU A 11 -13.54 4.52 -11.79
CA LEU A 11 -12.58 3.56 -11.25
C LEU A 11 -13.22 2.63 -10.20
N PRO A 12 -13.96 3.14 -9.19
CA PRO A 12 -14.68 2.28 -8.24
C PRO A 12 -15.59 1.24 -8.91
N ILE A 13 -16.26 1.60 -10.03
CA ILE A 13 -17.06 0.63 -10.80
C ILE A 13 -16.20 -0.53 -11.31
N LEU A 14 -15.02 -0.24 -11.88
CA LEU A 14 -14.14 -1.27 -12.41
C LEU A 14 -13.51 -2.13 -11.30
N GLN A 15 -13.19 -1.53 -10.15
CA GLN A 15 -12.67 -2.25 -8.98
C GLN A 15 -13.70 -3.23 -8.43
N GLU A 16 -14.94 -2.77 -8.23
CA GLU A 16 -16.06 -3.61 -7.77
C GLU A 16 -16.34 -4.77 -8.74
N LEU A 17 -16.41 -4.49 -10.04
CA LEU A 17 -16.59 -5.55 -11.04
C LEU A 17 -15.44 -6.55 -11.04
N THR A 18 -14.21 -6.11 -10.76
CA THR A 18 -13.05 -7.01 -10.66
C THR A 18 -13.16 -7.89 -9.41
N ALA A 19 -13.56 -7.31 -8.27
CA ALA A 19 -13.74 -8.03 -7.00
C ALA A 19 -14.85 -9.09 -7.05
N THR A 20 -15.89 -8.87 -7.84
CA THR A 20 -17.03 -9.80 -7.99
C THR A 20 -16.82 -10.88 -9.06
N GLY A 21 -15.60 -11.06 -9.56
CA GLY A 21 -15.30 -12.05 -10.59
C GLY A 21 -15.54 -11.59 -12.03
N GLY A 22 -15.82 -10.30 -12.23
CA GLY A 22 -15.86 -9.65 -13.54
C GLY A 22 -17.26 -9.31 -14.07
N VAL A 23 -18.31 -9.64 -13.33
CA VAL A 23 -19.71 -9.37 -13.72
C VAL A 23 -20.52 -9.00 -12.47
N GLU A 24 -21.40 -8.00 -12.57
CA GLU A 24 -22.33 -7.67 -11.47
C GLU A 24 -23.64 -7.04 -12.00
N ASP A 25 -24.72 -7.14 -11.22
CA ASP A 25 -25.96 -6.38 -11.48
C ASP A 25 -25.80 -4.93 -10.97
N VAL A 26 -26.17 -3.97 -11.81
CA VAL A 26 -26.03 -2.54 -11.51
C VAL A 26 -26.73 -2.11 -10.22
N ARG A 27 -27.76 -2.84 -9.78
CA ARG A 27 -28.46 -2.57 -8.51
C ARG A 27 -27.55 -2.75 -7.30
N PHE A 28 -26.70 -3.77 -7.30
CA PHE A 28 -25.72 -3.98 -6.23
C PHE A 28 -24.59 -2.96 -6.28
N LEU A 29 -24.19 -2.54 -7.49
CA LEU A 29 -23.19 -1.50 -7.66
C LEU A 29 -23.62 -0.17 -7.02
N TYR A 30 -24.90 0.21 -7.09
CA TYR A 30 -25.36 1.46 -6.46
C TYR A 30 -25.08 1.52 -4.96
N ASN A 31 -25.24 0.39 -4.26
CA ASN A 31 -25.07 0.31 -2.82
C ASN A 31 -23.58 0.22 -2.45
N ARG A 32 -22.82 -0.66 -3.12
CA ARG A 32 -21.40 -0.86 -2.80
C ARG A 32 -20.54 0.37 -3.10
N LEU A 33 -20.85 1.09 -4.18
CA LEU A 33 -20.11 2.29 -4.56
C LEU A 33 -20.24 3.43 -3.55
N ALA A 34 -21.28 3.45 -2.70
CA ALA A 34 -21.45 4.50 -1.70
C ALA A 34 -20.29 4.51 -0.68
N GLY A 35 -19.77 3.33 -0.31
CA GLY A 35 -18.66 3.20 0.64
C GLY A 35 -17.32 3.78 0.16
N TYR A 36 -17.18 4.04 -1.14
CA TYR A 36 -15.99 4.67 -1.72
C TYR A 36 -15.95 6.19 -1.56
N PHE A 37 -17.06 6.81 -1.15
CA PHE A 37 -17.22 8.26 -1.11
C PHE A 37 -17.61 8.72 0.29
N PRO A 38 -16.63 8.95 1.20
CA PRO A 38 -16.90 9.37 2.58
C PRO A 38 -17.61 10.74 2.68
N GLN A 39 -17.66 11.51 1.59
CA GLN A 39 -18.42 12.75 1.52
C GLN A 39 -19.94 12.55 1.38
N LEU A 40 -20.42 11.31 1.18
CA LEU A 40 -21.85 11.00 1.22
C LEU A 40 -22.25 10.81 2.69
N ASP A 41 -23.21 11.60 3.18
CA ASP A 41 -23.64 11.54 4.58
C ASP A 41 -24.38 10.22 4.89
N GLU A 42 -24.34 9.75 6.14
CA GLU A 42 -24.92 8.48 6.58
C GLU A 42 -26.43 8.39 6.28
N THR A 43 -27.13 9.51 6.36
CA THR A 43 -28.56 9.59 5.99
C THR A 43 -28.77 9.35 4.48
N GLU A 44 -27.80 9.71 3.67
CA GLU A 44 -27.81 9.56 2.21
C GLU A 44 -27.48 8.13 1.81
N VAL A 45 -26.49 7.53 2.48
CA VAL A 45 -26.13 6.11 2.34
C VAL A 45 -27.34 5.24 2.68
N ARG A 46 -28.03 5.50 3.79
CA ARG A 46 -29.28 4.79 4.14
C ARG A 46 -30.40 5.03 3.12
N ALA A 47 -30.52 6.24 2.56
CA ALA A 47 -31.49 6.53 1.51
C ALA A 47 -31.18 5.82 0.18
N LEU A 48 -29.91 5.50 -0.10
CA LEU A 48 -29.48 4.70 -1.23
C LEU A 48 -29.85 3.23 -1.09
N GLU A 49 -29.64 2.67 0.10
CA GLU A 49 -30.05 1.29 0.46
C GLU A 49 -31.56 1.08 0.28
N ASN A 50 -32.35 2.09 0.64
CA ASN A 50 -33.81 2.11 0.45
C ASN A 50 -34.25 2.40 -1.00
N GLY A 51 -33.29 2.60 -1.91
CA GLY A 51 -33.56 2.75 -3.35
C GLY A 51 -34.14 4.10 -3.78
N HIS A 52 -34.01 5.15 -2.97
CA HIS A 52 -34.74 6.42 -3.16
C HIS A 52 -33.90 7.63 -3.62
N ARG A 53 -32.76 7.44 -4.30
CA ARG A 53 -32.03 8.58 -4.91
C ARG A 53 -31.79 8.41 -6.40
N ALA A 54 -32.65 9.06 -7.20
CA ALA A 54 -32.55 9.10 -8.65
C ALA A 54 -31.23 9.74 -9.14
N GLN A 55 -30.74 10.77 -8.46
CA GLN A 55 -29.53 11.50 -8.88
C GLN A 55 -28.27 10.63 -8.85
N TRP A 56 -28.05 9.87 -7.78
CA TRP A 56 -26.92 8.93 -7.68
C TRP A 56 -26.97 7.86 -8.77
N ARG A 57 -28.15 7.27 -8.99
CA ARG A 57 -28.34 6.28 -10.06
C ARG A 57 -28.00 6.86 -11.43
N HIS A 58 -28.42 8.09 -11.70
CA HIS A 58 -28.10 8.77 -12.95
C HIS A 58 -26.59 8.99 -13.12
N LEU A 59 -25.87 9.35 -12.05
CA LEU A 59 -24.41 9.53 -12.08
C LEU A 59 -23.68 8.22 -12.33
N VAL A 60 -24.02 7.15 -11.60
CA VAL A 60 -23.44 5.81 -11.81
C VAL A 60 -23.72 5.32 -13.23
N GLN A 61 -24.97 5.49 -13.71
CA GLN A 61 -25.33 5.14 -15.09
C GLN A 61 -24.56 5.95 -16.13
N ARG A 62 -24.30 7.24 -15.87
CA ARG A 62 -23.49 8.09 -16.76
C ARG A 62 -22.03 7.65 -16.77
N ALA A 63 -21.44 7.35 -15.62
CA ALA A 63 -20.09 6.78 -15.52
C ALA A 63 -20.00 5.43 -16.28
N GLY A 64 -21.01 4.56 -16.13
CA GLY A 64 -21.10 3.32 -16.89
C GLY A 64 -21.23 3.52 -18.40
N ARG A 65 -21.89 4.59 -18.86
CA ARG A 65 -21.91 4.95 -20.30
C ARG A 65 -20.52 5.35 -20.78
N GLU A 66 -19.82 6.19 -20.03
CA GLU A 66 -18.46 6.64 -20.37
C GLU A 66 -17.47 5.47 -20.41
N LEU A 67 -17.51 4.56 -19.43
CA LEU A 67 -16.72 3.32 -19.41
C LEU A 67 -17.04 2.39 -20.59
N SER A 68 -18.31 2.32 -21.00
CA SER A 68 -18.72 1.51 -22.14
C SER A 68 -18.23 2.10 -23.47
N CYS A 69 -18.30 3.43 -23.64
CA CYS A 69 -17.70 4.12 -24.79
C CYS A 69 -16.18 3.90 -24.87
N LYS A 70 -15.50 3.86 -23.71
CA LYS A 70 -14.07 3.53 -23.57
C LYS A 70 -13.77 2.03 -23.76
N LYS A 71 -14.77 1.19 -24.03
CA LYS A 71 -14.68 -0.28 -24.16
C LYS A 71 -14.10 -0.97 -22.92
N GLN A 72 -14.26 -0.38 -21.74
CA GLN A 72 -13.77 -0.89 -20.45
C GLN A 72 -14.79 -1.79 -19.74
N ILE A 73 -16.08 -1.60 -20.05
CA ILE A 73 -17.16 -2.48 -19.62
C ILE A 73 -18.13 -2.76 -20.78
N GLU A 74 -18.76 -3.92 -20.74
CA GLU A 74 -19.95 -4.25 -21.52
C GLU A 74 -21.19 -4.19 -20.63
N ARG A 75 -22.29 -3.66 -21.16
CA ARG A 75 -23.55 -3.50 -20.42
C ARG A 75 -24.65 -4.23 -21.17
N ARG A 76 -25.25 -5.25 -20.53
CA ARG A 76 -26.34 -6.05 -21.11
C ARG A 76 -27.44 -6.25 -20.07
N GLN A 77 -28.65 -5.76 -20.34
CA GLN A 77 -29.85 -5.96 -19.51
C GLN A 77 -29.62 -5.71 -17.99
N GLY A 78 -28.90 -4.64 -17.64
CA GLY A 78 -28.60 -4.32 -16.23
C GLY A 78 -27.40 -5.05 -15.62
N ARG A 79 -26.85 -6.06 -16.31
CA ARG A 79 -25.57 -6.70 -15.94
C ARG A 79 -24.42 -6.00 -16.62
N TRP A 80 -23.41 -5.64 -15.83
CA TRP A 80 -22.20 -4.99 -16.30
C TRP A 80 -21.06 -5.98 -16.18
N THR A 81 -20.28 -6.11 -17.25
CA THR A 81 -19.16 -7.05 -17.37
C THR A 81 -17.91 -6.26 -17.65
N ILE A 82 -16.85 -6.47 -16.87
CA ILE A 82 -15.56 -5.83 -17.13
C ILE A 82 -14.86 -6.48 -18.32
N THR A 83 -14.35 -5.68 -19.25
CA THR A 83 -13.58 -6.17 -20.40
C THR A 83 -12.09 -6.32 -20.04
N PRO A 84 -11.27 -6.96 -20.89
CA PRO A 84 -9.82 -6.95 -20.72
C PRO A 84 -9.23 -5.54 -20.62
N ASN A 85 -9.77 -4.55 -21.36
CA ASN A 85 -9.34 -3.15 -21.27
C ASN A 85 -9.70 -2.51 -19.92
N GLY A 86 -10.87 -2.85 -19.36
CA GLY A 86 -11.25 -2.40 -18.02
C GLY A 86 -10.36 -2.99 -16.94
N ARG A 87 -10.06 -4.30 -17.04
CA ARG A 87 -9.10 -4.97 -16.14
C ARG A 87 -7.72 -4.35 -16.27
N LYS A 88 -7.26 -4.11 -17.50
CA LYS A 88 -5.99 -3.41 -17.75
C LYS A 88 -5.99 -2.03 -17.09
N ARG A 89 -7.05 -1.22 -17.20
CA ARG A 89 -7.12 0.07 -16.51
C ARG A 89 -7.05 -0.05 -14.99
N VAL A 90 -7.72 -1.04 -14.39
CA VAL A 90 -7.59 -1.28 -12.93
C VAL A 90 -6.18 -1.71 -12.57
N SER A 91 -5.54 -2.54 -13.40
CA SER A 91 -4.14 -2.91 -13.24
C SER A 91 -3.21 -1.72 -13.43
N ASP A 92 -3.43 -0.87 -14.43
CA ASP A 92 -2.65 0.32 -14.74
C ASP A 92 -2.86 1.41 -13.67
N GLU A 93 -4.02 1.49 -13.01
CA GLU A 93 -4.29 2.41 -11.90
C GLU A 93 -3.84 1.87 -10.53
N GLY A 94 -3.95 0.55 -10.31
CA GLY A 94 -3.27 -0.13 -9.20
C GLY A 94 -1.75 -0.05 -9.35
N GLN A 95 -1.28 -0.05 -10.59
CA GLN A 95 0.06 0.37 -10.95
C GLN A 95 0.20 1.88 -10.89
N SER A 96 -0.78 2.77 -11.08
CA SER A 96 -0.58 4.23 -10.98
C SER A 96 -0.45 4.76 -9.56
N PHE A 97 -0.94 4.01 -8.56
CA PHE A 97 -0.45 4.16 -7.18
C PHE A 97 1.01 3.67 -7.00
N SER A 98 1.57 3.06 -8.05
CA SER A 98 2.92 2.51 -8.20
C SER A 98 3.70 3.10 -9.40
N LEU A 99 3.15 4.04 -10.18
CA LEU A 99 3.68 4.55 -11.47
C LEU A 99 3.82 6.06 -11.40
N VAL A 100 4.57 6.49 -10.40
CA VAL A 100 5.46 7.63 -10.60
C VAL A 100 6.79 7.14 -11.24
N ASP A 101 7.05 5.83 -11.33
CA ASP A 101 8.42 5.29 -11.55
C ASP A 101 8.67 4.48 -12.84
N ALA A 102 7.86 4.57 -13.89
CA ALA A 102 8.18 3.86 -15.15
C ALA A 102 9.43 4.37 -15.89
N HIS A 103 10.01 5.51 -15.46
CA HIS A 103 11.27 6.04 -16.00
C HIS A 103 12.49 5.83 -15.10
N GLU A 104 12.36 5.21 -13.91
CA GLU A 104 13.44 5.13 -12.92
C GLU A 104 13.90 3.72 -12.56
N THR A 105 13.38 2.66 -13.19
CA THR A 105 13.85 1.27 -13.01
C THR A 105 15.37 1.12 -13.25
N SER A 106 16.01 2.06 -13.97
CA SER A 106 17.46 2.06 -14.19
C SER A 106 18.30 2.60 -13.03
N ARG A 107 17.73 3.20 -11.97
CA ARG A 107 18.50 3.70 -10.81
C ARG A 107 18.47 2.79 -9.58
N THR A 108 17.51 1.88 -9.49
CA THR A 108 17.37 0.99 -8.33
C THR A 108 18.43 -0.11 -8.28
N ASP A 109 19.00 -0.48 -9.43
CA ASP A 109 20.11 -1.45 -9.52
C ASP A 109 21.45 -0.90 -8.97
N GLU A 110 21.55 0.41 -8.72
CA GLU A 110 22.75 1.06 -8.16
C GLU A 110 22.68 1.29 -6.64
N LEU A 111 21.52 1.08 -5.99
CA LEU A 111 21.38 1.34 -4.57
C LEU A 111 22.19 0.34 -3.75
N THR A 112 23.19 0.84 -3.04
CA THR A 112 24.05 0.04 -2.17
C THR A 112 23.37 -0.21 -0.83
N HIS A 113 23.88 -1.18 -0.07
CA HIS A 113 23.42 -1.43 1.30
C HIS A 113 23.53 -0.18 2.18
N ALA A 114 24.60 0.61 2.02
CA ALA A 114 24.82 1.84 2.76
C ALA A 114 23.79 2.93 2.40
N ASP A 115 23.43 3.06 1.12
CA ASP A 115 22.41 4.04 0.68
C ASP A 115 21.06 3.76 1.33
N ILE A 116 20.69 2.47 1.41
CA ILE A 116 19.45 2.04 2.06
C ILE A 116 19.48 2.32 3.57
N GLN A 117 20.60 2.05 4.24
CA GLN A 117 20.76 2.41 5.65
C GLN A 117 20.59 3.93 5.85
N GLN A 118 21.23 4.74 5.00
CA GLN A 118 21.12 6.20 5.09
C GLN A 118 19.68 6.69 4.87
N MET A 119 18.96 6.14 3.88
CA MET A 119 17.55 6.46 3.67
C MET A 119 16.70 6.16 4.91
N LEU A 120 16.98 5.04 5.60
CA LEU A 120 16.27 4.70 6.84
C LEU A 120 16.58 5.69 7.98
N LEU A 121 17.81 6.20 8.08
CA LEU A 121 18.18 7.21 9.06
C LEU A 121 17.50 8.55 8.79
N ASP A 122 17.43 8.96 7.52
CA ASP A 122 16.74 10.18 7.11
C ASP A 122 15.25 10.08 7.40
N ILE A 123 14.61 8.95 7.05
CA ILE A 123 13.20 8.71 7.38
C ILE A 123 12.99 8.75 8.89
N ALA A 124 13.89 8.16 9.69
CA ALA A 124 13.80 8.21 11.15
C ALA A 124 13.73 9.67 11.63
N ARG A 125 14.66 10.51 11.17
CA ARG A 125 14.71 11.94 11.49
C ARG A 125 13.43 12.66 11.06
N VAL A 126 12.99 12.44 9.83
CA VAL A 126 11.77 13.04 9.26
C VAL A 126 10.51 12.56 9.98
N LEU A 127 10.54 11.46 10.71
CA LEU A 127 9.44 10.96 11.53
C LEU A 127 9.61 11.22 13.04
N GLY A 128 10.73 11.82 13.46
CA GLY A 128 10.99 12.18 14.86
C GLY A 128 11.55 11.04 15.71
N TYR A 129 12.07 9.99 15.07
CA TYR A 129 12.80 8.91 15.74
C TYR A 129 14.30 9.18 15.76
N TYR A 130 14.97 8.65 16.78
CA TYR A 130 16.41 8.51 16.79
C TYR A 130 16.81 7.23 16.05
N GLY A 131 17.38 7.39 14.84
CA GLY A 131 17.90 6.29 14.04
C GLY A 131 19.40 6.07 14.26
N GLN A 132 19.83 4.81 14.33
CA GLN A 132 21.24 4.43 14.41
C GLN A 132 21.51 3.26 13.46
N SER A 133 22.55 3.36 12.64
CA SER A 133 23.05 2.28 11.79
C SER A 133 24.05 1.40 12.53
N GLU A 134 24.16 0.14 12.13
CA GLU A 134 25.11 -0.86 12.64
C GLU A 134 25.08 -0.98 14.18
N PHE A 135 23.87 -1.07 14.75
CA PHE A 135 23.69 -1.20 16.20
C PHE A 135 23.61 -2.67 16.62
N ASP A 136 24.55 -3.09 17.47
CA ASP A 136 24.76 -4.49 17.89
C ASP A 136 24.95 -5.44 16.70
N TYR A 137 23.90 -6.17 16.32
CA TYR A 137 23.89 -7.14 15.22
C TYR A 137 22.89 -6.75 14.12
N TYR A 138 22.29 -5.56 14.24
CA TYR A 138 21.23 -5.04 13.38
C TYR A 138 21.75 -3.96 12.45
N ASP A 139 21.23 -3.92 11.23
CA ASP A 139 21.69 -2.96 10.22
C ASP A 139 21.23 -1.53 10.55
N VAL A 140 19.97 -1.35 10.95
CA VAL A 140 19.44 -0.06 11.44
C VAL A 140 18.43 -0.31 12.56
N VAL A 141 18.44 0.58 13.56
CA VAL A 141 17.44 0.59 14.64
C VAL A 141 16.88 1.98 14.86
N TRP A 142 15.60 2.07 15.23
CA TRP A 142 14.96 3.32 15.63
C TRP A 142 14.49 3.29 17.07
N ARG A 143 14.63 4.41 17.75
CA ARG A 143 14.21 4.65 19.14
C ARG A 143 13.42 5.94 19.25
N GLU A 144 12.62 6.08 20.29
CA GLU A 144 11.90 7.34 20.58
C GLU A 144 12.87 8.49 20.88
N SER A 145 13.98 8.19 21.54
CA SER A 145 15.07 9.12 21.81
C SER A 145 16.39 8.37 21.94
N GLU A 146 17.52 9.08 21.89
CA GLU A 146 18.86 8.51 22.03
C GLU A 146 19.02 7.72 23.35
N SER A 147 18.49 8.26 24.44
CA SER A 147 18.54 7.66 25.78
C SER A 147 17.53 6.53 25.99
N SER A 148 16.62 6.29 25.03
CA SER A 148 15.60 5.26 25.20
C SER A 148 16.25 3.87 25.14
N PRO A 149 16.08 3.03 26.18
CA PRO A 149 16.67 1.70 26.20
C PRO A 149 15.93 0.73 25.25
N ARG A 150 14.72 1.09 24.80
CA ARG A 150 13.87 0.24 23.97
C ARG A 150 14.02 0.57 22.50
N LEU A 151 14.26 -0.45 21.69
CA LEU A 151 14.21 -0.40 20.24
C LEU A 151 12.74 -0.42 19.80
N SER A 152 12.30 0.65 19.14
CA SER A 152 10.94 0.77 18.60
C SER A 152 10.81 0.01 17.28
N HIS A 153 11.79 0.20 16.38
CA HIS A 153 11.84 -0.47 15.07
C HIS A 153 13.24 -1.05 14.85
N VAL A 154 13.31 -2.21 14.18
CA VAL A 154 14.57 -2.88 13.83
C VAL A 154 14.51 -3.29 12.38
N PHE A 155 15.56 -2.98 11.63
CA PHE A 155 15.65 -3.16 10.19
C PHE A 155 16.83 -4.07 9.84
N GLU A 156 16.60 -5.00 8.93
CA GLU A 156 17.64 -5.78 8.25
C GLU A 156 17.53 -5.54 6.74
N VAL A 157 18.65 -5.22 6.10
CA VAL A 157 18.74 -4.88 4.68
C VAL A 157 19.46 -6.01 3.94
N GLN A 158 18.77 -6.65 3.02
CA GLN A 158 19.25 -7.83 2.30
C GLN A 158 19.38 -7.57 0.81
N HIS A 159 20.62 -7.66 0.32
CA HIS A 159 20.97 -7.65 -1.10
C HIS A 159 21.67 -8.97 -1.43
N LYS A 160 20.98 -9.89 -2.14
CA LYS A 160 21.48 -11.24 -2.50
C LYS A 160 21.90 -12.13 -1.30
N GLY A 161 21.56 -11.73 -0.08
CA GLY A 161 21.94 -12.38 1.18
C GLY A 161 20.98 -13.48 1.64
N ASN A 162 21.25 -14.03 2.83
CA ASN A 162 20.44 -15.08 3.44
C ASN A 162 19.27 -14.50 4.25
N ILE A 163 18.08 -14.53 3.65
CA ILE A 163 16.82 -14.06 4.24
C ILE A 163 16.53 -14.74 5.59
N ASP A 164 16.84 -16.03 5.76
CA ASP A 164 16.52 -16.76 6.98
C ASP A 164 17.36 -16.28 8.17
N ALA A 165 18.62 -15.90 7.91
CA ALA A 165 19.50 -15.31 8.94
C ALA A 165 18.98 -13.94 9.39
N ALA A 166 18.54 -13.10 8.46
CA ALA A 166 17.91 -11.81 8.77
C ALA A 166 16.63 -11.99 9.60
N MET A 167 15.78 -12.95 9.20
CA MET A 167 14.55 -13.26 9.95
C MET A 167 14.83 -13.75 11.38
N ALA A 168 15.91 -14.53 11.59
CA ALA A 168 16.30 -14.95 12.93
C ALA A 168 16.71 -13.77 13.83
N LYS A 169 17.47 -12.80 13.29
CA LYS A 169 17.81 -11.57 14.01
C LYS A 169 16.57 -10.76 14.36
N LEU A 170 15.68 -10.54 13.39
CA LEU A 170 14.41 -9.81 13.59
C LEU A 170 13.52 -10.49 14.65
N LYS A 171 13.47 -11.84 14.64
CA LYS A 171 12.76 -12.60 15.67
C LYS A 171 13.30 -12.31 17.08
N ARG A 172 14.62 -12.31 17.24
CA ARG A 172 15.26 -12.01 18.52
C ARG A 172 14.91 -10.60 19.02
N ALA A 173 14.91 -9.60 18.14
CA ALA A 173 14.51 -8.23 18.50
C ALA A 173 13.05 -8.17 18.99
N TYR A 174 12.15 -8.81 18.23
CA TYR A 174 10.73 -8.87 18.57
C TYR A 174 10.48 -9.60 19.90
N GLU A 175 11.16 -10.71 20.16
CA GLU A 175 10.97 -11.46 21.42
C GLU A 175 11.54 -10.72 22.63
N ALA A 176 12.70 -10.08 22.48
CA ALA A 176 13.37 -9.40 23.58
C ALA A 176 12.73 -8.06 23.94
N GLN A 177 12.32 -7.28 22.94
CA GLN A 177 11.92 -5.88 23.14
C GLN A 177 10.55 -5.53 22.55
N ARG A 178 9.87 -6.49 21.90
CA ARG A 178 8.61 -6.24 21.15
C ARG A 178 8.75 -5.15 20.09
N SER A 179 9.97 -4.96 19.57
CA SER A 179 10.26 -4.02 18.48
C SER A 179 9.52 -4.42 17.21
N LYS A 180 9.16 -3.45 16.36
CA LYS A 180 8.55 -3.70 15.06
C LYS A 180 9.64 -4.13 14.06
N PRO A 181 9.61 -5.36 13.53
CA PRO A 181 10.63 -5.86 12.61
C PRO A 181 10.35 -5.43 11.17
N PHE A 182 11.40 -5.01 10.46
CA PHE A 182 11.37 -4.65 9.05
C PHE A 182 12.45 -5.38 8.27
N LEU A 183 12.07 -6.02 7.18
CA LEU A 183 13.00 -6.66 6.25
C LEU A 183 12.99 -5.88 4.93
N ILE A 184 14.13 -5.32 4.55
CA ILE A 184 14.29 -4.53 3.33
C ILE A 184 15.02 -5.39 2.30
N VAL A 185 14.42 -5.62 1.14
CA VAL A 185 14.96 -6.52 0.10
C VAL A 185 15.17 -5.82 -1.24
N ALA A 186 16.22 -6.20 -1.96
CA ALA A 186 16.56 -5.54 -3.22
C ALA A 186 15.60 -5.86 -4.39
N SER A 187 15.00 -7.06 -4.46
CA SER A 187 14.20 -7.48 -5.61
C SER A 187 12.78 -7.94 -5.26
N GLU A 188 11.84 -7.72 -6.19
CA GLU A 188 10.48 -8.23 -6.07
C GLU A 188 10.41 -9.77 -5.97
N ARG A 189 11.38 -10.45 -6.59
CA ARG A 189 11.55 -11.92 -6.52
C ARG A 189 11.88 -12.38 -5.11
N ASP A 190 12.69 -11.60 -4.40
CA ASP A 190 13.06 -11.88 -3.01
C ASP A 190 11.91 -11.57 -2.05
N THR A 191 11.09 -10.55 -2.31
CA THR A 191 9.81 -10.36 -1.59
C THR A 191 8.87 -11.55 -1.80
N ASN A 192 8.78 -12.09 -3.02
CA ASN A 192 7.93 -13.26 -3.28
C ASN A 192 8.45 -14.52 -2.59
N ARG A 193 9.78 -14.69 -2.49
CA ARG A 193 10.42 -15.78 -1.73
C ARG A 193 10.24 -15.61 -0.23
N ALA A 194 10.46 -14.41 0.31
CA ALA A 194 10.23 -14.07 1.71
C ALA A 194 8.75 -14.25 2.07
N ASN A 195 7.83 -13.76 1.24
CA ASN A 195 6.39 -13.95 1.41
C ASN A 195 5.99 -15.44 1.32
N ARG A 196 6.64 -16.23 0.47
CA ARG A 196 6.40 -17.68 0.36
C ARG A 196 6.92 -18.42 1.61
N ASN A 197 8.11 -18.09 2.10
CA ASN A 197 8.64 -18.59 3.37
C ASN A 197 7.70 -18.20 4.54
N MET A 198 7.16 -16.98 4.53
CA MET A 198 6.23 -16.47 5.55
C MET A 198 4.84 -17.14 5.48
N SER A 199 4.34 -17.42 4.27
CA SER A 199 3.06 -18.12 4.09
C SER A 199 3.15 -19.62 4.35
N GLN A 200 4.32 -20.24 4.12
CA GLN A 200 4.63 -21.60 4.58
C GLN A 200 4.90 -21.66 6.09
N ALA A 201 5.32 -20.55 6.71
CA ALA A 201 5.49 -20.43 8.15
C ALA A 201 4.16 -20.35 8.93
N ARG A 202 3.01 -20.74 8.35
CA ARG A 202 1.78 -21.03 9.11
C ARG A 202 1.95 -22.18 10.13
N THR A 203 3.06 -22.91 10.07
CA THR A 203 3.43 -24.01 10.99
C THR A 203 4.92 -24.02 11.42
N GLY A 204 5.69 -22.97 11.11
CA GLY A 204 7.15 -22.94 11.30
C GLY A 204 7.66 -21.97 12.39
N ALA A 205 8.97 -21.97 12.65
CA ALA A 205 9.64 -21.21 13.72
C ALA A 205 9.50 -19.67 13.67
N PHE A 206 8.97 -19.13 12.57
CA PHE A 206 8.80 -17.70 12.33
C PHE A 206 7.32 -17.25 12.28
N HIS A 207 6.38 -18.16 12.57
CA HIS A 207 4.94 -17.89 12.56
C HIS A 207 4.55 -16.62 13.35
N GLU A 208 5.11 -16.48 14.55
CA GLU A 208 4.76 -15.41 15.49
C GLU A 208 5.16 -14.02 14.99
N ILE A 209 6.33 -13.91 14.35
CA ILE A 209 6.78 -12.65 13.76
C ILE A 209 6.22 -12.42 12.36
N GLY A 210 5.68 -13.45 11.72
CA GLY A 210 5.19 -13.37 10.34
C GLY A 210 4.11 -12.31 10.13
N ARG A 211 3.32 -11.99 11.16
CA ARG A 211 2.29 -10.94 11.12
C ARG A 211 2.79 -9.57 11.55
N ALA A 212 3.92 -9.52 12.26
CA ALA A 212 4.51 -8.29 12.78
C ALA A 212 5.60 -7.73 11.86
N THR A 213 6.28 -8.59 11.10
CA THR A 213 7.35 -8.19 10.18
C THR A 213 6.78 -7.53 8.94
N THR A 214 7.21 -6.30 8.68
CA THR A 214 6.91 -5.59 7.43
C THR A 214 8.05 -5.82 6.44
N ILE A 215 7.72 -6.19 5.20
CA ILE A 215 8.71 -6.39 4.14
C ILE A 215 8.57 -5.25 3.13
N LEU A 216 9.67 -4.59 2.81
CA LEU A 216 9.72 -3.51 1.81
C LEU A 216 10.80 -3.79 0.77
N SER A 217 10.53 -3.45 -0.49
CA SER A 217 11.57 -3.43 -1.51
C SER A 217 12.42 -2.14 -1.44
N PHE A 218 13.61 -2.16 -2.02
CA PHE A 218 14.46 -0.96 -2.14
C PHE A 218 13.73 0.17 -2.89
N GLU A 219 12.95 -0.19 -3.91
CA GLU A 219 12.11 0.74 -4.65
C GLU A 219 11.04 1.38 -3.77
N GLN A 220 10.31 0.58 -2.98
CA GLN A 220 9.30 1.09 -2.06
C GLN A 220 9.91 2.02 -1.01
N LEU A 221 11.10 1.68 -0.49
CA LEU A 221 11.79 2.53 0.46
C LEU A 221 12.24 3.85 -0.17
N ASN A 222 12.82 3.83 -1.36
CA ASN A 222 13.24 5.03 -2.08
C ASN A 222 12.04 5.96 -2.35
N ARG A 223 10.90 5.40 -2.77
CA ARG A 223 9.66 6.17 -2.94
C ARG A 223 9.19 6.81 -1.64
N LEU A 224 9.23 6.06 -0.54
CA LEU A 224 8.85 6.57 0.79
C LEU A 224 9.79 7.70 1.24
N HIS A 225 11.10 7.50 1.11
CA HIS A 225 12.13 8.49 1.45
C HIS A 225 11.91 9.79 0.69
N ARG A 226 11.73 9.72 -0.64
CA ARG A 226 11.45 10.90 -1.47
C ARG A 226 10.13 11.60 -1.09
N ALA A 227 9.08 10.82 -0.89
CA ALA A 227 7.78 11.38 -0.52
C ALA A 227 7.87 12.14 0.81
N LEU A 228 8.49 11.54 1.83
CA LEU A 228 8.64 12.16 3.15
C LEU A 228 9.57 13.37 3.14
N THR A 229 10.71 13.29 2.46
CA THR A 229 11.66 14.41 2.35
C THR A 229 11.07 15.58 1.56
N SER A 230 10.21 15.32 0.56
CA SER A 230 9.55 16.38 -0.21
C SER A 230 8.58 17.25 0.60
N VAL A 231 8.13 16.76 1.76
CA VAL A 231 7.18 17.44 2.65
C VAL A 231 7.75 17.65 4.05
N GLU A 232 9.07 17.51 4.24
CA GLU A 232 9.72 17.56 5.56
C GLU A 232 9.37 18.85 6.34
N ASP A 233 9.41 20.00 5.67
CA ASP A 233 9.07 21.30 6.26
C ASP A 233 7.63 21.31 6.81
N ILE A 234 6.69 20.72 6.08
CA ILE A 234 5.28 20.63 6.50
C ILE A 234 5.16 19.68 7.68
N LEU A 235 5.86 18.53 7.64
CA LEU A 235 5.84 17.58 8.74
C LEU A 235 6.44 18.16 10.02
N ALA A 236 7.48 19.00 9.92
CA ALA A 236 8.08 19.67 11.07
C ALA A 236 7.06 20.56 11.83
N VAL A 237 6.13 21.20 11.10
CA VAL A 237 5.06 22.00 11.71
C VAL A 237 4.11 21.15 12.56
N PHE A 238 3.82 19.92 12.14
CA PHE A 238 2.89 19.04 12.86
C PHE A 238 3.51 18.30 14.05
N PHE A 239 4.82 18.05 14.01
CA PHE A 239 5.49 17.21 15.00
C PHE A 239 6.15 17.97 16.15
N GLU A 240 5.90 19.28 16.31
CA GLU A 240 6.50 20.15 17.37
C GLU A 240 7.97 19.76 17.64
N ARG A 241 8.80 19.84 16.58
CA ARG A 241 10.22 19.48 16.66
C ARG A 241 11.09 20.63 17.15
#